data_AF-A0A377HRB8-F1
#
_entry.id   AF-A0A377HRB8-F1
#
_cell.length_a   1.000
_cell.length_b   1.000
_cell.length_c   1.000
_cell.angle_alpha   90.00
_cell.angle_beta   90.00
_cell.angle_gamma   90.00
#
_symmetry.space_group_name_H-M   'P 1'
#
loop_
_entity.id
_entity.type
_entity.pdbx_description
1 polymer ?
#
loop_
_entity_poly.entity_id
_entity_poly.type
_entity_poly.pdbx_seq_one_letter_code
_entity_poly.pdbx_strand_id
1 'polypeptide(L)' 'MSAIVSLEDFLAKVEQRDGHQPEFLQAVREVLTSIWPFLEKIQNIVLRLY' A
#
# COMPACT_ATOMS: atom_id res chain seq x y z
N MET A 1 3.51 11.07 11.90
CA MET A 1 3.49 9.79 11.16
C MET A 1 2.43 9.90 10.09
N SER A 2 2.80 9.97 8.81
CA SER A 2 1.83 9.98 7.72
C SER A 2 1.14 8.61 7.70
N ALA A 3 -0.13 8.54 8.08
CA ALA A 3 -0.96 7.40 7.74
C ALA A 3 -0.86 7.19 6.23
N ILE A 4 -0.57 5.98 5.78
CA ILE A 4 -0.66 5.65 4.36
C ILE A 4 -2.16 5.70 4.05
N VAL A 5 -2.56 6.68 3.25
CA VAL A 5 -3.97 7.03 3.02
C VAL A 5 -4.56 6.18 1.89
N SER A 6 -3.71 5.66 0.99
CA SER A 6 -4.13 4.90 -0.18
C SER A 6 -3.03 3.95 -0.69
N LEU A 7 -3.43 2.98 -1.54
CA LEU A 7 -2.49 2.07 -2.22
C LEU A 7 -1.49 2.85 -3.08
N GLU A 8 -1.97 3.91 -3.74
CA GLU A 8 -1.16 4.74 -4.62
C GLU A 8 -0.09 5.51 -3.86
N ASP A 9 -0.43 6.07 -2.68
CA ASP A 9 0.56 6.71 -1.80
C ASP A 9 1.63 5.72 -1.33
N PHE A 10 1.26 4.46 -1.09
CA PHE A 10 2.22 3.42 -0.74
C PHE A 10 3.16 3.11 -1.91
N LEU A 11 2.59 2.85 -3.09
CA LEU A 11 3.35 2.51 -4.28
C LEU A 11 4.28 3.65 -4.70
N ALA A 12 3.86 4.92 -4.56
CA ALA A 12 4.70 6.08 -4.82
C ALA A 12 5.93 6.11 -3.90
N LYS A 13 5.79 5.73 -2.62
CA LYS A 13 6.94 5.64 -1.69
C LYS A 13 7.88 4.49 -2.06
N VAL A 14 7.35 3.36 -2.52
CA VAL A 14 8.17 2.23 -2.97
C VAL A 14 8.93 2.60 -4.24
N GLU A 15 8.26 3.25 -5.19
CA GLU A 15 8.88 3.72 -6.43
C GLU A 15 9.99 4.76 -6.18
N GLN A 16 9.82 5.67 -5.21
CA GLN A 16 10.89 6.60 -4.83
C GLN A 16 12.14 5.90 -4.29
N ARG A 17 12.00 4.72 -3.68
CA ARG A 17 13.12 3.97 -3.09
C ARG A 17 13.76 2.99 -4.08
N ASP A 18 12.93 2.27 -4.84
CA ASP A 18 13.34 1.12 -5.65
C ASP A 18 12.99 1.31 -7.14
N GLY A 19 12.82 2.56 -7.60
CA GLY A 19 12.35 2.97 -8.93
C GLY A 19 13.09 2.37 -10.13
N HIS A 20 14.34 1.93 -9.93
CA HIS A 20 15.19 1.31 -10.93
C HIS A 20 14.92 -0.19 -11.16
N GLN A 21 13.96 -0.80 -10.45
CA GLN A 21 13.63 -2.23 -10.58
C GLN A 21 12.16 -2.43 -11.02
N PRO A 22 11.85 -2.40 -12.32
CA PRO A 22 10.48 -2.42 -12.81
C PRO A 22 9.72 -3.73 -12.47
N GLU A 23 10.40 -4.89 -12.50
CA GLU A 23 9.79 -6.18 -12.15
C GLU A 23 9.44 -6.27 -10.66
N PHE A 24 10.28 -5.68 -9.80
CA PHE A 24 9.99 -5.57 -8.37
C PHE A 24 8.75 -4.70 -8.14
N LEU A 25 8.69 -3.53 -8.78
CA LEU A 25 7.54 -2.63 -8.66
C LEU A 25 6.25 -3.27 -9.18
N GLN A 26 6.31 -4.03 -10.28
CA GLN A 26 5.18 -4.76 -10.80
C GLN A 26 4.70 -5.83 -9.81
N ALA A 27 5.61 -6.65 -9.29
CA ALA A 27 5.27 -7.70 -8.32
C ALA A 27 4.65 -7.10 -7.04
N VAL A 28 5.21 -6.00 -6.53
CA VAL A 28 4.66 -5.27 -5.38
C VAL A 28 3.24 -4.76 -5.69
N ARG A 29 3.01 -4.19 -6.87
CA ARG A 29 1.68 -3.72 -7.29
C ARG A 29 0.68 -4.88 -7.37
N GLU A 30 1.04 -6.00 -7.97
CA GLU A 30 0.15 -7.16 -8.11
C GLU A 30 -0.24 -7.73 -6.75
N VAL A 31 0.74 -7.96 -5.88
CA VAL A 31 0.52 -8.49 -4.53
C VAL A 31 -0.34 -7.53 -3.70
N LEU A 32 0.02 -6.25 -3.68
CA LEU A 32 -0.69 -5.28 -2.86
C LEU A 32 -2.09 -4.99 -3.38
N THR A 33 -2.34 -4.99 -4.69
CA THR A 33 -3.70 -4.85 -5.22
C THR A 33 -4.63 -5.95 -4.70
N SER A 34 -4.11 -7.18 -4.54
CA SER A 34 -4.87 -8.31 -3.97
C SER A 34 -5.09 -8.16 -2.46
N ILE A 35 -4.08 -7.69 -1.72
CA ILE A 35 -4.11 -7.62 -0.25
C ILE A 35 -4.76 -6.34 0.28
N TRP A 36 -4.76 -5.25 -0.51
CA TRP A 36 -5.21 -3.91 -0.09
C TRP A 36 -6.61 -3.89 0.53
N PRO A 37 -7.64 -4.54 -0.05
CA PRO A 37 -8.99 -4.55 0.52
C PRO A 37 -9.06 -5.11 1.94
N PHE A 38 -8.16 -6.04 2.28
CA PHE A 38 -8.08 -6.61 3.62
C PHE A 38 -7.45 -5.62 4.62
N LEU A 39 -6.42 -4.89 4.19
CA LEU A 39 -5.77 -3.87 5.01
C LEU A 39 -6.72 -2.69 5.28
N GLU A 40 -7.45 -2.24 4.26
CA GLU A 40 -8.48 -1.20 4.41
C GLU A 40 -9.57 -1.62 5.39
N LYS A 41 -10.02 -2.88 5.33
CA LYS A 41 -10.99 -3.41 6.29
C LYS A 41 -10.47 -3.40 7.72
N ILE A 42 -9.21 -3.78 7.94
CA ILE A 42 -8.58 -3.75 9.26
C ILE A 42 -8.44 -2.31 9.76
N GLN A 43 -7.94 -1.39 8.94
CA GLN A 43 -7.85 0.03 9.30
C GLN A 43 -9.22 0.62 9.67
N ASN A 44 -10.26 0.33 8.88
CA ASN A 44 -11.62 0.78 9.16
C ASN A 44 -12.20 0.19 10.46
N ILE A 45 -11.86 -1.06 10.80
CA ILE A 45 -12.24 -1.66 12.09
C ILE A 45 -11.57 -0.92 13.24
N VAL A 46 -10.26 -0.68 13.15
CA VAL A 46 -9.50 0.02 14.18
C VAL A 46 -10.03 1.45 14.37
N LEU A 47 -10.29 2.18 13.28
CA LEU A 47 -10.82 3.55 13.34
C LEU A 47 -12.25 3.65 13.91
N ARG A 48 -13.04 2.57 13.91
CA ARG A 48 -14.37 2.56 14.54
C ARG A 48 -14.35 2.25 16.04
N LEU A 49 -13.21 1.83 16.58
CA LEU A 49 -13.05 1.45 17.98
C LEU A 49 -12.40 2.55 18.84
N TYR A 50 -12.09 3.70 18.25
CA TYR A 50 -11.62 4.93 18.90
C TYR A 50 -12.54 6.08 18.54
#